data_AF-A0A926AZX3-F1
#
_entry.id   AF-A0A926AZX3-F1
#
_cell.length_a   1.000
_cell.length_b   1.000
_cell.length_c   1.000
_cell.angle_alpha   90.00
_cell.angle_beta   90.00
_cell.angle_gamma   90.00
#
_symmetry.space_group_name_H-M   'P 1'
#
loop_
_entity.id
_entity.type
_entity.pdbx_description
1 polymer ?
#
loop_
_entity_poly.entity_id
_entity_poly.type
_entity_poly.pdbx_seq_one_letter_code
_entity_poly.pdbx_strand_id
1 'polypeptide(L)'
;WISKAGADGMQTIGVRSQGLGIAIRIADGNTRAVHAATVEVLEQLELLDDPSGTPMAAYDCPPIRNYRGIETGGVVPVLKLIGH
;
A
#
# COMPACT_ATOMS: atom_id res chain seq x y z
N TRP A 1 -2.92 -10.68 11.32
CA TRP A 1 -3.41 -10.06 10.07
C TRP A 1 -3.86 -11.16 9.12
N ILE A 2 -4.98 -10.97 8.43
CA ILE A 2 -5.36 -11.77 7.28
C ILE A 2 -5.49 -10.78 6.11
N SER A 3 -4.87 -11.07 4.98
CA SER A 3 -4.95 -10.26 3.77
C SER A 3 -5.46 -11.09 2.59
N LYS A 4 -6.31 -10.49 1.75
CA LYS A 4 -6.76 -11.07 0.48
C LYS A 4 -6.49 -10.09 -0.65
N ALA A 5 -5.62 -10.47 -1.57
CA ALA A 5 -5.46 -9.78 -2.85
C ALA A 5 -6.51 -10.30 -3.85
N GLY A 6 -7.26 -9.38 -4.48
CA GLY A 6 -8.21 -9.67 -5.57
C GLY A 6 -7.65 -9.26 -6.93
N ALA A 7 -8.14 -9.89 -8.01
CA ALA A 7 -7.67 -9.67 -9.38
C ALA A 7 -7.98 -8.26 -9.96
N ASP A 8 -8.74 -7.42 -9.23
CA ASP A 8 -9.22 -6.09 -9.67
C ASP A 8 -8.56 -4.92 -8.91
N GLY A 9 -7.31 -5.06 -8.47
CA GLY A 9 -6.63 -4.02 -7.69
C GLY A 9 -7.33 -3.72 -6.37
N MET A 10 -7.79 -4.77 -5.68
CA MET A 10 -8.44 -4.71 -4.37
C MET A 10 -7.57 -5.40 -3.32
N GLN A 11 -7.36 -4.72 -2.19
CA GLN A 11 -6.71 -5.28 -1.01
C GLN A 11 -7.59 -5.03 0.23
N THR A 12 -7.85 -6.09 0.99
CA THR A 12 -8.56 -6.02 2.27
C THR A 12 -7.69 -6.54 3.41
N ILE A 13 -7.76 -5.87 4.55
CA ILE A 13 -6.96 -6.17 5.75
C ILE A 13 -7.86 -6.13 6.98
N GLY A 14 -7.80 -7.17 7.81
CA GLY A 14 -8.45 -7.20 9.12
C GLY A 14 -7.44 -7.06 10.27
N VAL A 15 -7.68 -6.09 11.16
CA VAL A 15 -6.83 -5.76 12.31
C VAL A 15 -7.57 -6.05 13.60
N ARG A 16 -7.50 -7.30 14.04
CA ARG A 16 -8.28 -7.77 15.19
C ARG A 16 -7.98 -7.00 16.49
N SER A 17 -6.72 -6.63 16.72
CA SER A 17 -6.29 -5.92 17.93
C SER A 17 -6.95 -4.55 18.09
N GLN A 18 -7.36 -3.92 17.00
CA GLN A 18 -7.99 -2.59 16.99
C GLN A 18 -9.44 -2.63 16.50
N GLY A 19 -9.98 -3.80 16.16
CA GLY A 19 -11.33 -3.93 15.59
C GLY A 19 -11.51 -3.27 14.21
N LEU A 20 -10.42 -3.02 13.47
CA LEU A 20 -10.45 -2.33 12.19
C LEU A 20 -10.57 -3.29 11.00
N GLY A 21 -11.34 -2.87 10.00
CA GLY A 21 -11.37 -3.43 8.66
C GLY A 21 -10.96 -2.37 7.64
N ILE A 22 -9.93 -2.66 6.86
CA ILE A 22 -9.40 -1.76 5.83
C ILE A 22 -9.71 -2.35 4.46
N ALA A 23 -10.21 -1.52 3.54
CA ALA A 23 -10.48 -1.88 2.17
C ALA A 23 -9.92 -0.81 1.23
N ILE A 24 -9.02 -1.22 0.34
CA ILE A 24 -8.36 -0.35 -0.64
C ILE A 24 -8.71 -0.87 -2.03
N ARG A 25 -9.17 0.04 -2.90
CA ARG A 25 -9.48 -0.25 -4.30
C ARG A 25 -8.83 0.78 -5.20
N ILE A 26 -8.14 0.30 -6.22
CA ILE A 26 -7.60 1.14 -7.29
C ILE A 26 -8.47 0.94 -8.54
N ALA A 27 -8.92 2.05 -9.14
CA ALA A 27 -9.90 2.01 -10.23
C ALA A 27 -9.40 1.30 -11.49
N ASP A 28 -8.11 1.41 -11.81
CA ASP A 28 -7.48 0.79 -12.99
C ASP A 28 -6.90 -0.61 -12.71
N GLY A 29 -7.09 -1.13 -11.49
CA GLY A 29 -6.60 -2.45 -11.10
C GLY A 29 -5.09 -2.53 -10.84
N ASN A 30 -4.35 -1.42 -10.83
CA ASN A 30 -2.88 -1.44 -10.74
C ASN A 30 -2.39 -1.93 -9.37
N THR A 31 -1.87 -3.16 -9.33
CA THR A 31 -1.36 -3.81 -8.11
C THR A 31 -0.24 -3.03 -7.41
N ARG A 32 0.63 -2.33 -8.16
CA ARG A 32 1.69 -1.50 -7.53
C ARG A 32 1.09 -0.32 -6.77
N ALA A 33 0.06 0.30 -7.33
CA ALA A 33 -0.68 1.38 -6.66
C ALA A 33 -1.42 0.87 -5.42
N VAL A 34 -2.00 -0.35 -5.48
CA VAL A 34 -2.66 -0.98 -4.32
C VAL A 34 -1.68 -1.16 -3.17
N HIS A 35 -0.49 -1.69 -3.44
CA HIS A 35 0.50 -1.94 -2.40
C HIS A 35 1.08 -0.64 -1.81
N ALA A 36 1.40 0.34 -2.65
CA ALA A 36 1.87 1.65 -2.18
C ALA A 36 0.81 2.37 -1.32
N ALA A 37 -0.45 2.36 -1.76
CA ALA A 37 -1.55 2.90 -0.96
C ALA A 37 -1.77 2.12 0.34
N THR A 38 -1.51 0.81 0.35
CA THR A 38 -1.61 -0.01 1.55
C THR A 38 -0.58 0.38 2.60
N VAL A 39 0.67 0.59 2.20
CA VAL A 39 1.74 1.04 3.13
C VAL A 39 1.36 2.37 3.76
N GLU A 40 1.02 3.36 2.94
CA GLU A 40 0.60 4.70 3.40
C GLU A 40 -0.59 4.66 4.37
N VAL A 41 -1.60 3.83 4.09
CA VAL A 41 -2.76 3.68 4.99
C VAL A 41 -2.37 3.05 6.32
N LEU A 42 -1.48 2.06 6.33
CA LEU A 42 -1.02 1.43 7.57
C LEU A 42 -0.17 2.41 8.41
N GLU A 43 0.66 3.22 7.77
CA GLU A 43 1.43 4.28 8.44
C GLU A 43 0.51 5.35 9.04
N GLN A 44 -0.46 5.86 8.26
CA GLN A 44 -1.41 6.86 8.75
C GLN A 44 -2.31 6.35 9.89
N LEU A 45 -2.50 5.04 10.02
CA LEU A 45 -3.25 4.40 11.11
C LEU A 45 -2.37 3.97 12.28
N GLU A 46 -1.07 4.29 12.27
CA GLU A 46 -0.10 3.88 13.29
C GLU A 46 -0.05 2.33 13.47
N LEU A 47 -0.33 1.60 12.39
CA LEU A 47 -0.24 0.14 12.31
C LEU A 47 1.12 -0.33 11.78
N LEU A 48 1.89 0.61 11.23
CA LEU A 48 3.24 0.48 10.73
C LEU A 48 3.99 1.78 11.06
N ASP A 49 5.01 1.72 11.90
CA ASP A 49 5.76 2.93 12.30
C ASP A 49 6.77 3.38 11.25
N ASP A 50 7.52 2.43 10.70
CA ASP A 50 8.50 2.65 9.64
C ASP A 50 8.48 1.44 8.70
N PRO A 51 8.21 1.61 7.40
CA PRO A 51 8.29 0.53 6.43
C PRO A 51 9.74 0.03 6.25
N SER A 52 10.74 0.86 6.53
CA SER A 52 12.15 0.52 6.42
C SER A 52 12.52 -0.68 7.28
N GLY A 53 13.24 -1.64 6.69
CA GLY A 53 13.63 -2.88 7.39
C GLY A 53 12.51 -3.92 7.52
N THR A 54 11.29 -3.63 7.05
CA THR A 54 10.21 -4.62 6.95
C THR A 54 10.11 -5.18 5.53
N PRO A 55 9.42 -6.32 5.33
CA PRO A 55 9.08 -6.79 3.98
C PRO A 55 8.23 -5.80 3.16
N MET A 56 7.65 -4.77 3.81
CA MET A 56 6.85 -3.74 3.15
C MET A 56 7.68 -2.62 2.52
N ALA A 57 8.97 -2.51 2.85
CA ALA A 57 9.87 -1.53 2.25
C ALA A 57 9.91 -1.59 0.70
N ALA A 58 9.68 -2.77 0.11
CA ALA A 58 9.63 -2.94 -1.34
C ALA A 58 8.38 -2.33 -2.00
N TYR A 59 7.37 -1.99 -1.19
CA TYR A 59 6.10 -1.41 -1.63
C TYR A 59 5.92 0.04 -1.18
N ASP A 60 6.81 0.55 -0.34
CA ASP A 60 6.90 1.97 -0.03
C ASP A 60 7.50 2.72 -1.23
N CYS A 61 6.69 3.61 -1.83
CA CYS A 61 7.05 4.43 -2.97
C CYS A 61 7.93 3.76 -4.04
N PRO A 62 7.55 2.58 -4.58
CA PRO A 62 8.47 1.76 -5.36
C PRO A 62 8.86 2.46 -6.67
N PRO A 63 10.15 2.41 -7.07
CA PRO A 63 10.61 3.04 -8.28
C PRO A 63 10.05 2.33 -9.53
N ILE A 64 9.72 3.12 -10.54
CA ILE A 64 9.40 2.65 -11.88
C ILE A 64 10.70 2.65 -12.69
N ARG A 65 11.11 1.48 -13.15
CA ARG A 65 12.28 1.32 -14.00
C ARG A 65 11.87 0.95 -15.42
N ASN A 66 12.57 1.52 -16.40
CA ASN A 66 12.41 1.14 -17.79
C ASN A 66 13.08 -0.21 -18.08
N TYR A 67 12.97 -0.70 -19.32
CA TYR A 67 13.56 -1.97 -19.75
C TYR A 67 15.08 -2.06 -19.54
N ARG A 68 15.79 -0.92 -19.54
CA ARG A 68 17.24 -0.84 -19.29
C ARG A 68 17.60 -0.78 -17.80
N GLY A 69 16.61 -0.90 -16.91
CA GLY A 69 16.78 -0.79 -15.47
C GLY A 69 16.97 0.64 -14.96
N ILE A 70 16.85 1.66 -15.83
CA ILE A 70 16.98 3.05 -15.44
C ILE A 70 15.68 3.48 -14.77
N GLU A 71 15.78 4.13 -13.61
CA GLU A 71 14.64 4.71 -12.91
C GLU A 71 14.07 5.89 -13.69
N THR A 72 12.76 5.87 -13.90
CA THR A 72 12.01 6.86 -14.68
C THR A 72 10.86 7.49 -13.89
N GLY A 73 10.73 7.18 -12.61
CA GLY A 73 9.67 7.69 -11.72
C GLY A 73 9.41 6.76 -10.56
N GLY A 74 8.29 6.94 -9.87
CA GLY A 74 7.87 6.10 -8.75
C GLY A 74 6.34 6.06 -8.60
N VAL A 75 5.86 5.06 -7.87
CA VAL A 75 4.44 4.98 -7.49
C VAL A 75 4.27 5.66 -6.14
N VAL A 76 3.83 6.92 -6.14
CA VAL A 76 3.69 7.74 -4.93
C VAL A 76 2.20 7.84 -4.56
N PRO A 77 1.78 7.32 -3.40
CA PRO A 77 0.42 7.51 -2.92
C PRO A 77 0.21 8.99 -2.52
N VAL A 78 -0.93 9.56 -2.92
CA VAL A 78 -1.28 10.97 -2.64
C VAL A 78 -2.64 11.06 -1.96
N LEU A 79 -2.81 10.30 -0.89
CA LEU A 79 -4.06 10.20 -0.13
C LEU A 79 -3.85 10.62 1.33
N LYS A 80 -4.90 11.17 1.94
CA LYS A 80 -4.94 11.44 3.38
C LYS A 80 -6.25 10.90 3.96
N LEU A 81 -6.15 10.13 5.03
CA LEU A 81 -7.31 9.69 5.79
C LEU A 81 -7.91 10.89 6.54
N ILE A 82 -9.24 10.98 6.53
CA ILE A 82 -9.99 12.01 7.26
C ILE A 82 -10.68 11.34 8.44
N GLY A 83 -10.44 11.85 9.65
CA GLY A 83 -11.18 11.45 10.85
C GLY A 83 -10.61 10.24 11.61
N HIS A 84 -9.31 10.22 11.84
CA HIS A 84 -8.67 9.28 12.76
C HIS A 84 -7.78 10.02 13.76
#